data_AF-A0ABD5DX45-F1
#
_entry.id   AF-A0ABD5DX45-F1
#
_cell.length_a   1.000
_cell.length_b   1.000
_cell.length_c   1.000
_cell.angle_alpha   90.00
_cell.angle_beta   90.00
_cell.angle_gamma   90.00
#
_symmetry.space_group_name_H-M   'P 1'
#
loop_
_entity.id
_entity.type
_entity.pdbx_description
1 polymer ?
#
loop_
_entity_poly.entity_id
_entity_poly.type
_entity_poly.pdbx_seq_one_letter_code
_entity_poly.pdbx_strand_id
1 'polypeptide(L)' 'PPHADTYRRNAEAYKEKIRQTMAPLQARLAQLPADKRWLVTSEGAFSYLARDYGLRELYLWPINADQQGTPQQVRKVI' A
#
# COMPACT_ATOMS: atom_id res chain seq x y z
N PRO A 1 27.25 21.61 -1.57
CA PRO A 1 27.03 21.86 -0.12
C PRO A 1 27.81 20.85 0.74
N PRO A 2 28.31 21.25 1.92
CA PRO A 2 29.25 20.47 2.73
C PRO A 2 28.72 19.12 3.25
N HIS A 3 27.40 18.94 3.36
CA HIS A 3 26.80 17.69 3.86
C HIS A 3 26.17 16.81 2.78
N ALA A 4 26.36 17.16 1.50
CA ALA A 4 25.69 16.46 0.40
C ALA A 4 26.00 14.95 0.37
N ASP A 5 27.25 14.56 0.59
CA ASP A 5 27.64 13.14 0.56
C ASP A 5 27.09 12.36 1.76
N THR A 6 26.97 13.00 2.93
CA THR A 6 26.34 12.39 4.11
C THR A 6 24.85 12.14 3.85
N TYR A 7 24.14 13.13 3.30
CA TYR A 7 22.72 12.95 2.95
C TYR A 7 22.53 11.86 1.91
N ARG A 8 23.42 11.78 0.89
CA ARG A 8 23.36 10.73 -0.12
C ARG A 8 23.56 9.34 0.49
N ARG A 9 24.59 9.15 1.33
CA ARG A 9 24.84 7.87 2.00
C ARG A 9 23.66 7.44 2.88
N ASN A 10 23.11 8.37 3.67
CA ASN A 10 21.98 8.08 4.54
C ASN A 10 20.72 7.71 3.73
N ALA A 11 20.47 8.41 2.63
CA ALA A 11 19.34 8.12 1.74
C ALA A 11 19.47 6.72 1.11
N GLU A 12 20.65 6.36 0.61
CA GLU A 12 20.86 5.03 0.02
C GLU A 12 20.74 3.91 1.07
N ALA A 13 21.33 4.08 2.25
CA ALA A 13 21.18 3.12 3.34
C ALA A 13 19.72 2.92 3.76
N TYR A 14 18.93 4.01 3.82
CA TYR A 14 17.54 3.94 4.20
C TYR A 14 16.65 3.31 3.11
N LYS A 15 16.89 3.65 1.83
CA LYS A 15 16.21 2.99 0.70
C LYS A 15 16.42 1.49 0.73
N GLU A 16 17.64 1.05 0.98
CA GLU A 16 17.95 -0.38 1.05
C GLU A 16 17.21 -1.06 2.20
N LYS A 17 17.15 -0.42 3.37
CA LYS A 17 16.37 -0.92 4.50
C LYS A 17 14.88 -1.08 4.15
N ILE A 18 14.28 -0.13 3.43
CA ILE A 18 12.89 -0.23 2.97
C ILE A 18 12.74 -1.44 2.04
N ARG A 19 13.61 -1.60 1.04
CA ARG A 19 13.55 -2.74 0.10
C ARG A 19 13.63 -4.08 0.82
N GLN A 20 14.58 -4.22 1.73
CA GLN A 20 14.76 -5.44 2.52
C GLN A 20 13.55 -5.73 3.42
N THR A 21 12.90 -4.70 3.95
CA THR A 21 11.68 -4.84 4.75
C THR A 21 10.50 -5.31 3.89
N MET A 22 10.41 -4.84 2.65
CA MET A 22 9.30 -5.17 1.75
C MET A 22 9.46 -6.51 1.01
N ALA A 23 10.68 -6.97 0.77
CA ALA A 23 10.93 -8.20 0.01
C ALA A 23 10.23 -9.46 0.58
N PRO A 24 10.20 -9.71 1.90
CA PRO A 24 9.46 -10.84 2.47
C PRO A 24 7.95 -10.74 2.24
N LEU A 25 7.38 -9.53 2.30
CA LEU A 25 5.97 -9.30 2.02
C LEU A 25 5.65 -9.63 0.56
N GLN A 26 6.47 -9.14 -0.38
CA GLN A 26 6.30 -9.43 -1.79
C GLN A 26 6.31 -10.93 -2.07
N ALA A 27 7.27 -11.65 -1.49
CA ALA A 27 7.39 -13.10 -1.66
C ALA A 27 6.15 -13.85 -1.13
N ARG A 28 5.61 -13.44 0.02
CA ARG A 28 4.38 -14.03 0.58
C ARG A 28 3.15 -13.73 -0.26
N LEU A 29 2.99 -12.50 -0.74
CA LEU A 29 1.86 -12.12 -1.59
C LEU A 29 1.89 -12.84 -2.94
N ALA A 30 3.08 -13.09 -3.50
CA ALA A 30 3.25 -13.83 -4.75
C ALA A 30 2.77 -15.29 -4.66
N GLN A 31 2.75 -15.89 -3.46
CA GLN A 31 2.24 -17.24 -3.22
C GLN A 31 0.71 -17.32 -3.24
N LEU A 32 0.01 -16.18 -3.09
CA LEU A 32 -1.45 -16.18 -3.11
C LEU A 32 -1.96 -16.42 -4.54
N PRO A 33 -2.99 -17.26 -4.72
CA PRO A 33 -3.75 -17.36 -5.96
C PRO A 33 -4.25 -15.97 -6.39
N ALA A 34 -4.20 -15.68 -7.69
CA ALA A 34 -4.51 -14.34 -8.22
C ALA A 34 -5.94 -13.87 -7.87
N ASP A 35 -6.90 -14.80 -7.82
CA ASP A 35 -8.30 -14.56 -7.44
C ASP A 35 -8.48 -14.20 -5.96
N LYS A 36 -7.49 -14.53 -5.11
CA LYS A 36 -7.49 -14.27 -3.66
C LYS A 36 -6.67 -13.05 -3.25
N ARG A 37 -6.04 -12.35 -4.19
CA ARG A 37 -5.23 -11.15 -3.90
C ARG A 37 -6.11 -9.93 -3.72
N TRP A 38 -6.84 -9.89 -2.62
CA TRP A 38 -7.70 -8.76 -2.25
C TRP A 38 -7.20 -8.11 -0.97
N LEU A 39 -7.15 -6.78 -0.98
CA LEU A 39 -6.93 -5.95 0.19
C LEU A 39 -8.22 -5.19 0.48
N VAL A 40 -8.92 -5.60 1.54
CA VAL A 40 -10.16 -4.96 2.00
C VAL A 40 -9.87 -4.15 3.24
N THR A 41 -10.07 -2.84 3.18
CA THR A 41 -9.80 -1.90 4.28
C THR A 41 -10.98 -0.97 4.53
N SER A 42 -11.00 -0.28 5.68
CA SER A 42 -12.05 0.71 5.95
C SER A 42 -11.90 1.94 5.04
N GLU A 43 -10.68 2.47 4.93
CA GLU A 43 -10.34 3.60 4.07
C GLU A 43 -9.46 3.16 2.89
N GLY A 44 -9.64 3.79 1.74
CA GLY A 44 -8.85 3.57 0.52
C GLY A 44 -7.47 4.18 0.55
N ALA A 45 -6.68 3.84 1.58
CA ALA A 45 -5.37 4.42 1.85
C ALA A 45 -4.19 3.68 1.19
N PHE A 46 -4.45 2.57 0.51
CA PHE A 46 -3.41 1.61 0.14
C PHE A 46 -3.29 1.40 -1.36
N SER A 47 -3.82 2.31 -2.17
CA SER A 47 -3.80 2.20 -3.64
C SER A 47 -2.41 1.99 -4.24
N TYR A 48 -1.38 2.67 -3.73
CA TYR A 48 0.02 2.45 -4.15
C TYR A 48 0.52 1.05 -3.79
N LEU A 49 0.22 0.56 -2.57
CA LEU A 49 0.59 -0.78 -2.15
C LEU A 49 -0.16 -1.83 -2.98
N ALA A 50 -1.45 -1.64 -3.22
CA ALA A 50 -2.24 -2.56 -4.01
C ALA A 50 -1.70 -2.67 -5.44
N ARG A 51 -1.39 -1.53 -6.08
CA ARG A 51 -0.77 -1.49 -7.41
C ARG A 51 0.58 -2.20 -7.43
N ASP A 52 1.48 -1.84 -6.51
CA ASP A 52 2.87 -2.29 -6.53
C ASP A 52 3.01 -3.79 -6.20
N TYR A 53 2.05 -4.38 -5.48
CA TYR A 53 2.05 -5.81 -5.11
C TYR A 53 0.96 -6.64 -5.81
N GLY A 54 0.28 -6.09 -6.82
CA GLY A 54 -0.71 -6.81 -7.63
C GLY A 54 -1.92 -7.28 -6.83
N LEU A 55 -2.38 -6.46 -5.89
CA LEU A 55 -3.59 -6.68 -5.11
C LEU A 55 -4.76 -5.90 -5.73
N ARG A 56 -5.95 -6.47 -5.60
CA ARG A 56 -7.23 -5.81 -5.86
C ARG A 56 -7.64 -5.09 -4.58
N GLU A 57 -7.88 -3.78 -4.66
CA GLU A 57 -8.26 -2.97 -3.51
C GLU A 57 -9.78 -2.85 -3.40
N LEU A 58 -10.31 -2.92 -2.18
CA LEU A 58 -11.69 -2.61 -1.86
C LEU A 58 -11.74 -1.86 -0.54
N TYR A 59 -12.58 -0.82 -0.45
CA TYR A 59 -12.70 -0.03 0.77
C TYR A 59 -14.09 0.56 0.95
N LEU A 60 -14.44 0.86 2.20
CA LEU A 60 -15.74 1.42 2.56
C LEU A 60 -15.85 2.91 2.16
N TRP A 61 -14.77 3.68 2.29
CA TRP A 61 -14.73 5.08 1.85
C TRP A 61 -13.37 5.49 1.25
N PRO A 62 -13.33 6.40 0.25
CA PRO A 62 -12.09 6.88 -0.34
C PRO A 62 -11.30 7.81 0.62
N ILE A 63 -9.98 7.91 0.42
CA ILE A 63 -9.16 9.02 0.96
C ILE A 63 -9.86 10.33 0.54
N ASN A 64 -10.21 11.19 1.50
CA ASN A 64 -10.91 12.47 1.33
C ASN A 64 -12.45 12.44 1.28
N ALA A 65 -13.12 11.37 1.71
CA ALA A 65 -14.55 11.48 1.98
C ALA A 65 -14.80 12.27 3.28
N ASP A 66 -15.18 13.55 3.17
CA ASP A 66 -15.67 14.36 4.30
C ASP A 66 -16.89 13.73 5.01
N GLN A 67 -17.52 12.73 4.38
CA GLN A 67 -18.59 11.93 4.98
C GLN A 67 -18.18 10.46 5.11
N GLN A 68 -18.09 10.02 6.36
CA GLN A 68 -17.92 8.62 6.72
C GLN A 68 -19.20 7.82 6.40
N GLY A 69 -19.09 6.85 5.49
CA GLY A 69 -19.98 5.68 5.45
C GLY A 69 -21.45 5.95 5.11
N THR A 70 -21.74 6.58 3.97
CA THR A 70 -23.12 6.60 3.47
C THR A 70 -23.58 5.18 3.06
N PRO A 71 -24.85 4.80 3.23
CA PRO A 71 -25.34 3.46 2.89
C PRO A 71 -25.09 3.02 1.44
N GLN A 72 -24.98 3.98 0.51
CA GLN A 72 -24.67 3.72 -0.90
C GLN A 72 -23.21 3.29 -1.12
N GLN A 73 -22.27 3.72 -0.27
CA GLN A 73 -20.87 3.32 -0.33
C GLN A 73 -20.68 1.89 0.19
N VAL A 74 -21.42 1.50 1.24
CA VAL A 74 -21.41 0.13 1.78
C VAL A 74 -21.92 -0.90 0.76
N ARG A 75 -22.94 -0.55 -0.03
CA ARG A 75 -23.50 -1.43 -1.09
C ARG A 75 -22.55 -1.74 -2.24
N LYS A 76 -21.44 -1.03 -2.41
CA LYS A 76 -20.42 -1.37 -3.42
C LYS A 76 -19.39 -2.38 -2.91
N VAL A 77 -19.39 -2.65 -1.61
CA VAL A 77 -18.42 -3.52 -0.94
C VAL A 77 -19.02 -4.88 -0.58
N ILE A 78 -20.36 -4.95 -0.43
CA ILE A 78 -21.14 -6.16 -0.12
C ILE A 78 -21.73 -6.75 -1.40
#